data_AF-A0ABD0MDB6-F1
#
_entry.id   AF-A0ABD0MDB6-F1
#
_cell.length_a   1.000
_cell.length_b   1.000
_cell.length_c   1.000
_cell.angle_alpha   90.00
_cell.angle_beta   90.00
_cell.angle_gamma   90.00
#
_symmetry.space_group_name_H-M   'P 1'
#
loop_
_entity.id
_entity.type
_entity.pdbx_description
1 polymer ?
#
loop_
_entity_poly.entity_id
_entity_poly.type
_entity_poly.pdbx_seq_one_letter_code
_entity_poly.pdbx_strand_id
1 'polypeptide(L)'
;MKKNREEVSTAALWGWGQKLKSAKPVVKTVKRWTNETEWVLQACFELTDWSVFEAAANDLDELTETVTSYISFCEDMCIPTRTYLTYNNDKPWFTAKLRQLSQAKEDAYKYGDKVLYKQAKYTLEKEIKVAKRTYSEKLRNQLYSSDSSSVWKGLKVITNCKTPSPSTVENQQLADDLNEFYCRFKKTLLTPSTTPLSPTPALQIREGDVCRVFRKNKRRKAPGPDGVTPSCLKTCANQLAPIFSQFFNRSLELCEVPSCFKRSTIIPVPKKPKITGLKDYRPVVLTSVVMKSFEKLFGLQHYHPKPTPAKINSALRAYLHLSVDHQLLDRQAATSTINTGTPQGCVLSPLLFSLYTNECTSKDHSVKLLKFAHDTTVIGLIQDGDESAYRQEVKELAVWCSHNNLELNTLKTVEMTVDFRRNPSALPRLTIMDSTVMTVETFRFLGNTISQDLKWDNHIDAIVKKAQQRLFFLRQLRKFNLPQELLKQFYTAIIESVLCTSITVWFSSATKSDLRRLHRTVRTAERIIGTTLPTLQELYLSRVSKKAGKITLDPSHPAHSLFELLPSGQRYRAPEPARHRNSFFPQAIHLMNTSQ
;
A
#
# COMPACT_ATOMS: atom_id res chain seq x y z
N MET A 1 45.97 19.51 -13.40
CA MET A 1 44.87 19.01 -14.27
C MET A 1 43.69 18.42 -13.44
N LYS A 2 43.08 19.20 -12.54
CA LYS A 2 41.97 18.75 -11.65
C LYS A 2 40.64 19.51 -11.88
N LYS A 3 40.44 20.12 -13.05
CA LYS A 3 39.29 21.02 -13.32
C LYS A 3 38.13 20.42 -14.13
N ASN A 4 38.21 19.17 -14.61
CA ASN A 4 37.23 18.64 -15.59
C ASN A 4 36.32 17.49 -15.12
N ARG A 5 36.24 17.14 -13.83
CA ARG A 5 35.31 16.05 -13.38
C ARG A 5 33.92 16.53 -12.96
N GLU A 6 33.77 17.73 -12.42
CA GLU A 6 32.46 18.26 -12.00
C GLU A 6 31.63 18.80 -13.18
N GLU A 7 32.27 19.46 -14.15
CA GLU A 7 31.57 20.00 -15.33
C GLU A 7 31.00 18.90 -16.23
N VAL A 8 31.71 17.78 -16.41
CA VAL A 8 31.25 16.62 -17.18
C VAL A 8 30.04 15.93 -16.53
N SER A 9 29.92 15.98 -15.20
CA SER A 9 28.76 15.46 -14.47
C SER A 9 27.49 16.29 -14.71
N THR A 10 27.64 17.62 -14.83
CA THR A 10 26.51 18.46 -15.25
C THR A 10 26.17 18.29 -16.72
N ALA A 11 27.16 18.18 -17.62
CA ALA A 11 26.99 17.87 -19.06
C ALA A 11 26.02 16.71 -19.32
N ALA A 12 26.16 15.61 -18.57
CA ALA A 12 25.34 14.41 -18.69
C ALA A 12 23.85 14.59 -18.28
N LEU A 13 23.54 15.57 -17.41
CA LEU A 13 22.17 15.93 -17.06
C LEU A 13 21.47 16.72 -18.19
N TRP A 14 22.21 17.43 -19.04
CA TRP A 14 21.65 18.28 -20.11
C TRP A 14 21.37 17.55 -21.42
N GLY A 15 22.01 16.39 -21.65
CA GLY A 15 21.83 15.60 -22.87
C GLY A 15 20.52 14.83 -22.96
N TRP A 16 19.66 14.91 -21.94
CA TRP A 16 18.38 14.21 -21.93
C TRP A 16 17.29 15.04 -22.62
N GLY A 17 17.13 14.79 -23.93
CA GLY A 17 15.92 15.12 -24.66
C GLY A 17 14.75 14.30 -24.11
N GLN A 18 13.89 14.94 -23.31
CA GLN A 18 12.62 14.34 -22.90
C GLN A 18 11.82 14.06 -24.18
N LYS A 19 11.43 12.81 -24.46
CA LYS A 19 10.39 12.54 -25.47
C LYS A 19 9.09 13.15 -24.96
N LEU A 20 8.82 14.39 -25.34
CA LEU A 20 7.67 15.17 -24.92
C LEU A 20 6.45 14.66 -25.69
N LYS A 21 5.49 14.05 -24.99
CA LYS A 21 4.15 13.83 -25.53
C LYS A 21 3.34 15.11 -25.30
N SER A 22 2.76 15.67 -26.37
CA SER A 22 1.80 16.75 -26.25
C SER A 22 0.60 16.28 -25.42
N ALA A 23 0.25 17.02 -24.37
CA ALA A 23 -1.03 16.86 -23.68
C ALA A 23 -1.51 18.22 -23.19
N LYS A 24 -2.83 18.32 -22.97
CA LYS A 24 -3.46 19.54 -22.48
C LYS A 24 -2.87 19.96 -21.12
N PRO A 25 -2.71 21.26 -20.87
CA PRO A 25 -2.26 21.75 -19.57
C PRO A 25 -3.28 21.43 -18.49
N VAL A 26 -2.78 21.16 -17.28
CA VAL A 26 -3.57 20.79 -16.10
C VAL A 26 -3.58 21.97 -15.14
N VAL A 27 -4.77 22.50 -14.85
CA VAL A 27 -4.98 23.48 -13.77
C VAL A 27 -4.82 22.78 -12.44
N LYS A 28 -4.02 23.34 -11.54
CA LYS A 28 -3.84 22.84 -10.18
C LYS A 28 -4.07 23.93 -9.17
N THR A 29 -4.92 23.64 -8.21
CA THR A 29 -5.25 24.52 -7.08
C THR A 29 -4.62 23.93 -5.83
N VAL A 30 -3.81 24.72 -5.11
CA VAL A 30 -3.13 24.26 -3.88
C VAL A 30 -3.17 25.33 -2.81
N LYS A 31 -3.54 24.92 -1.59
CA LYS A 31 -3.42 25.72 -0.37
C LYS A 31 -1.95 25.95 0.01
N ARG A 32 -1.57 27.19 0.26
CA ARG A 32 -0.19 27.57 0.57
C ARG A 32 0.01 27.65 2.09
N TRP A 33 0.57 26.59 2.65
CA TRP A 33 0.96 26.51 4.05
C TRP A 33 2.34 27.16 4.28
N THR A 34 2.39 28.26 5.01
CA THR A 34 3.59 28.91 5.55
C THR A 34 3.52 28.98 7.08
N ASN A 35 4.64 29.25 7.75
CA ASN A 35 4.68 29.37 9.21
C ASN A 35 3.70 30.44 9.72
N GLU A 36 3.56 31.55 8.99
CA GLU A 36 2.64 32.64 9.33
C GLU A 36 1.18 32.16 9.23
N THR A 37 0.79 31.53 8.11
CA THR A 37 -0.58 31.03 7.91
C THR A 37 -0.93 29.88 8.88
N GLU A 38 0.06 29.06 9.24
CA GLU A 38 -0.09 27.99 10.24
C GLU A 38 -0.38 28.58 11.62
N TRP A 39 0.36 29.64 12.01
CA TRP A 39 0.15 30.33 13.28
C TRP A 39 -1.22 31.03 13.34
N VAL A 40 -1.63 31.72 12.27
CA VAL A 40 -2.95 32.38 12.21
C VAL A 40 -4.08 31.38 12.40
N LEU A 41 -4.02 30.22 11.73
CA LEU A 41 -5.03 29.18 11.87
C LEU A 41 -5.03 28.56 13.28
N GLN A 42 -3.86 28.37 13.89
CA GLN A 42 -3.76 27.90 15.28
C GLN A 42 -4.39 28.90 16.25
N ALA A 43 -4.08 30.20 16.12
CA ALA A 43 -4.66 31.24 16.95
C ALA A 43 -6.18 31.33 16.77
N CYS A 44 -6.69 31.16 15.55
CA CYS A 44 -8.13 31.12 15.26
C CYS A 44 -8.84 30.01 16.04
N PHE A 45 -8.29 28.79 16.07
CA PHE A 45 -8.87 27.68 16.82
C PHE A 45 -8.65 27.77 18.34
N GLU A 46 -7.57 28.38 18.79
CA GLU A 46 -7.31 28.64 20.21
C GLU A 46 -8.33 29.62 20.81
N LEU A 47 -8.73 30.62 20.03
CA LEU A 47 -9.73 31.63 20.41
C LEU A 47 -11.18 31.18 20.15
N THR A 48 -11.37 30.00 19.55
CA THR A 48 -12.72 29.47 19.28
C THR A 48 -13.31 28.92 20.57
N ASP A 49 -14.48 29.44 20.97
CA ASP A 49 -15.29 28.81 22.00
C ASP A 49 -16.09 27.64 21.41
N TRP A 50 -15.57 26.43 21.63
CA TRP A 50 -16.18 25.21 21.10
C TRP A 50 -17.53 24.86 21.77
N SER A 51 -17.78 25.38 22.98
CA SER A 51 -19.01 25.08 23.75
C SER A 51 -20.27 25.63 23.08
N VAL A 52 -20.14 26.68 22.26
CA VAL A 52 -21.24 27.26 21.48
C VAL A 52 -21.81 26.25 20.48
N PHE A 53 -20.95 25.41 19.89
CA PHE A 53 -21.41 24.37 18.96
C PHE A 53 -22.14 23.24 19.70
N GLU A 54 -21.65 22.86 20.89
CA GLU A 54 -22.31 21.84 21.72
C GLU A 54 -23.70 22.31 22.19
N ALA A 55 -23.84 23.58 22.55
CA ALA A 55 -25.11 24.15 22.98
C ALA A 55 -26.12 24.31 21.83
N ALA A 56 -25.65 24.48 20.59
CA ALA A 56 -26.50 24.70 19.43
C ALA A 56 -26.95 23.41 18.73
N ALA A 57 -26.20 22.32 18.85
CA ALA A 57 -26.49 21.07 18.15
C ALA A 57 -27.48 20.17 18.90
N ASN A 58 -28.45 19.61 18.19
CA ASN A 58 -29.45 18.70 18.76
C ASN A 58 -28.94 17.27 18.93
N ASP A 59 -28.04 16.85 18.04
CA ASP A 59 -27.46 15.51 18.02
C ASP A 59 -25.98 15.52 17.62
N LEU A 60 -25.37 14.33 17.63
CA LEU A 60 -23.95 14.16 17.32
C LEU A 60 -23.65 14.43 15.82
N ASP A 61 -24.60 14.21 14.92
CA ASP A 61 -24.43 14.45 13.49
C ASP A 61 -24.38 15.95 13.20
N GLU A 62 -25.33 16.72 13.72
CA GLU A 62 -25.38 18.17 13.59
C GLU A 62 -24.14 18.83 14.20
N LEU A 63 -23.71 18.38 15.38
CA LEU A 63 -22.52 18.89 16.06
C LEU A 63 -21.27 18.69 15.19
N THR A 64 -21.08 17.47 14.69
CA THR A 64 -19.87 17.12 13.92
C THR A 64 -19.88 17.75 12.53
N GLU A 65 -21.02 17.85 11.86
CA GLU A 65 -21.14 18.54 10.58
C GLU A 65 -20.87 20.04 10.70
N THR A 66 -21.42 20.69 11.74
CA THR A 66 -21.20 22.12 12.00
C THR A 66 -19.74 22.41 12.34
N VAL A 67 -19.13 21.62 13.23
CA VAL A 67 -17.72 21.81 13.61
C VAL A 67 -16.77 21.53 12.45
N THR A 68 -16.99 20.47 11.68
CA THR A 68 -16.14 20.17 10.51
C THR A 68 -16.29 21.22 9.40
N SER A 69 -17.48 21.77 9.23
CA SER A 69 -17.74 22.91 8.34
C SER A 69 -17.03 24.18 8.83
N TYR A 70 -17.10 24.49 10.13
CA TYR A 70 -16.39 25.63 10.73
C TYR A 70 -14.87 25.48 10.60
N ILE A 71 -14.32 24.30 10.85
CA ILE A 71 -12.88 24.01 10.64
C ILE A 71 -12.49 24.26 9.18
N SER A 72 -13.31 23.81 8.23
CA SER A 72 -13.06 24.01 6.80
C SER A 72 -13.11 25.50 6.43
N PHE A 73 -14.08 26.23 6.98
CA PHE A 73 -14.20 27.68 6.82
C PHE A 73 -12.97 28.43 7.37
N CYS A 74 -12.54 28.14 8.60
CA CYS A 74 -11.32 28.72 9.17
C CYS A 74 -10.09 28.41 8.33
N GLU A 75 -9.97 27.17 7.84
CA GLU A 75 -8.87 26.79 6.95
C GLU A 75 -8.89 27.60 5.64
N ASP A 76 -10.06 27.82 5.04
CA ASP A 76 -10.19 28.60 3.81
C ASP A 76 -9.96 30.11 4.03
N MET A 77 -10.33 30.64 5.20
CA MET A 77 -10.08 32.03 5.58
C MET A 77 -8.61 32.29 5.91
N CYS A 78 -7.95 31.38 6.61
CA CYS A 78 -6.57 31.58 7.07
C CYS A 78 -5.53 31.15 6.03
N ILE A 79 -5.83 30.15 5.19
CA ILE A 79 -4.84 29.54 4.29
C ILE A 79 -5.11 29.94 2.83
N PRO A 80 -4.27 30.81 2.23
CA PRO A 80 -4.50 31.30 0.88
C PRO A 80 -4.35 30.19 -0.17
N THR A 81 -5.30 30.14 -1.08
CA THR A 81 -5.31 29.21 -2.22
C THR A 81 -4.59 29.81 -3.43
N ARG A 82 -3.72 29.03 -4.08
CA ARG A 82 -3.06 29.42 -5.33
C ARG A 82 -3.39 28.46 -6.45
N THR A 83 -3.84 29.02 -7.57
CA THR A 83 -4.12 28.29 -8.81
C THR A 83 -2.97 28.48 -9.78
N TYR A 84 -2.46 27.39 -10.33
CA TYR A 84 -1.40 27.42 -11.32
C TYR A 84 -1.70 26.44 -12.45
N LEU A 85 -1.47 26.92 -13.68
CA LEU A 85 -1.54 26.07 -14.87
C LEU A 85 -0.21 25.33 -15.00
N THR A 86 -0.27 24.00 -15.06
CA THR A 86 0.90 23.13 -15.28
C THR A 86 0.85 22.55 -16.68
N TYR A 87 1.93 22.74 -17.43
CA TYR A 87 2.07 22.16 -18.76
C TYR A 87 2.86 20.86 -18.65
N ASN A 88 2.52 19.86 -19.48
CA ASN A 88 3.28 18.61 -19.51
C ASN A 88 4.75 18.80 -19.92
N ASN A 89 5.03 19.90 -20.62
CA ASN A 89 6.34 20.32 -21.09
C ASN A 89 7.03 21.32 -20.14
N ASP A 90 6.41 21.65 -19.00
CA ASP A 90 7.01 22.57 -18.03
C ASP A 90 8.35 22.00 -17.56
N LYS A 91 9.42 22.71 -17.91
CA LYS A 91 10.76 22.32 -17.48
C LYS A 91 10.81 22.55 -15.96
N PRO A 92 11.14 21.53 -15.16
CA PRO A 92 11.07 21.63 -13.69
C PRO A 92 11.95 22.73 -13.09
N TRP A 93 12.94 23.21 -13.85
CA TRP A 93 13.85 24.29 -13.50
C TRP A 93 13.38 25.68 -13.96
N PHE A 94 12.26 25.78 -14.69
CA PHE A 94 11.74 27.05 -15.19
C PHE A 94 10.91 27.76 -14.11
N THR A 95 11.53 28.71 -13.42
CA THR A 95 10.98 29.40 -12.25
C THR A 95 10.08 30.58 -12.61
N ALA A 96 9.35 31.12 -11.62
CA ALA A 96 8.55 32.34 -11.81
C ALA A 96 9.40 33.54 -12.27
N LYS A 97 10.61 33.68 -11.73
CA LYS A 97 11.58 34.70 -12.15
C LYS A 97 11.95 34.55 -13.63
N LEU A 98 12.14 33.33 -14.12
CA LEU A 98 12.39 33.07 -15.55
C LEU A 98 11.18 33.42 -16.43
N ARG A 99 9.95 33.19 -15.95
CA ARG A 99 8.74 33.63 -16.66
C ARG A 99 8.69 35.15 -16.81
N GLN A 100 8.98 35.89 -15.73
CA GLN A 100 9.03 37.35 -15.75
C GLN A 100 10.11 37.88 -16.70
N LEU A 101 11.34 37.33 -16.64
CA LEU A 101 12.43 37.72 -17.54
C LEU A 101 12.13 37.37 -19.00
N SER A 102 11.46 36.25 -19.26
CA SER A 102 11.02 35.89 -20.60
C SER A 102 9.99 36.88 -21.13
N GLN A 103 9.02 37.29 -20.30
CA GLN A 103 8.01 38.27 -20.66
C GLN A 103 8.64 39.64 -20.96
N ALA A 104 9.53 40.13 -20.08
CA ALA A 104 10.24 41.40 -20.27
C ALA A 104 11.05 41.43 -21.59
N LYS A 105 11.64 40.30 -21.99
CA LYS A 105 12.33 40.16 -23.28
C LYS A 105 11.34 40.26 -24.46
N GLU A 106 10.19 39.59 -24.38
CA GLU A 106 9.16 39.65 -25.43
C GLU A 106 8.55 41.06 -25.54
N ASP A 107 8.31 41.73 -24.42
CA ASP A 107 7.77 43.09 -24.40
C ASP A 107 8.77 44.08 -25.02
N ALA A 108 10.06 44.01 -24.65
CA ALA A 108 11.10 44.84 -25.25
C ALA A 108 11.24 44.62 -26.77
N TYR A 109 11.01 43.38 -27.25
CA TYR A 109 10.97 43.09 -28.69
C TYR A 109 9.75 43.74 -29.36
N LYS A 110 8.56 43.61 -28.77
CA LYS A 110 7.31 44.18 -29.30
C LYS A 110 7.35 45.70 -29.38
N TYR A 111 7.92 46.38 -28.39
CA TYR A 111 8.05 47.83 -28.37
C TYR A 111 9.26 48.36 -29.18
N GLY A 112 10.04 47.48 -29.81
CA GLY A 112 11.15 47.87 -30.69
C GLY A 112 12.41 48.38 -29.97
N ASP A 113 12.50 48.29 -28.65
CA ASP A 113 13.67 48.72 -27.88
C ASP A 113 14.79 47.68 -27.95
N LYS A 114 15.72 47.92 -28.89
CA LYS A 114 16.87 47.03 -29.15
C LYS A 114 17.84 46.93 -27.96
N VAL A 115 17.92 47.96 -27.11
CA VAL A 115 18.85 47.97 -25.97
C VAL A 115 18.26 47.16 -24.82
N LEU A 116 17.01 47.44 -24.45
CA LEU A 116 16.29 46.67 -23.44
C LEU A 116 16.14 45.20 -23.85
N TYR A 117 15.89 44.91 -25.14
CA TYR A 117 15.82 43.54 -25.63
C TYR A 117 17.13 42.76 -25.41
N LYS A 118 18.27 43.37 -25.76
CA LYS A 118 19.60 42.74 -25.55
C LYS A 118 19.88 42.51 -24.06
N GLN A 119 19.58 43.48 -23.20
CA GLN A 119 19.76 43.36 -21.76
C GLN A 119 18.86 42.28 -21.14
N ALA A 120 17.57 42.26 -21.49
CA ALA A 120 16.61 41.26 -21.04
C ALA A 120 17.00 39.85 -21.51
N LYS A 121 17.42 39.70 -22.77
CA LYS A 121 17.92 38.43 -23.32
C LYS A 121 19.13 37.91 -22.55
N TYR A 122 20.14 38.74 -22.34
CA TYR A 122 21.35 38.34 -21.61
C TYR A 122 21.04 37.93 -20.16
N THR A 123 20.19 38.71 -19.48
CA THR A 123 19.76 38.43 -18.11
C THR A 123 18.99 37.12 -18.03
N LEU A 124 18.09 36.87 -18.98
CA LEU A 124 17.36 35.61 -19.09
C LEU A 124 18.31 34.42 -19.29
N GLU A 125 19.27 34.50 -20.21
CA GLU A 125 20.24 33.43 -20.47
C GLU A 125 21.10 33.12 -19.25
N LYS A 126 21.55 34.15 -18.53
CA LYS A 126 22.29 34.01 -17.26
C LYS A 126 21.44 33.31 -16.20
N GLU A 127 20.21 33.76 -16.01
CA GLU A 127 19.31 33.18 -15.00
C GLU A 127 18.90 31.75 -15.37
N ILE A 128 18.75 31.43 -16.66
CA ILE A 128 18.51 30.06 -17.13
C ILE A 128 19.64 29.15 -16.67
N LYS A 129 20.91 29.56 -16.82
CA LYS A 129 22.06 28.77 -16.35
C LYS A 129 22.00 28.54 -14.84
N VAL A 130 21.70 29.58 -14.06
CA VAL A 130 21.57 29.51 -12.59
C VAL A 130 20.44 28.57 -12.18
N ALA A 131 19.21 28.81 -12.66
CA ALA A 131 18.04 28.04 -12.27
C ALA A 131 18.20 26.55 -12.59
N LYS A 132 18.80 26.27 -13.74
CA LYS A 132 19.07 24.90 -14.11
C LYS A 132 20.18 24.26 -13.24
N ARG A 133 21.23 24.99 -12.86
CA ARG A 133 22.26 24.51 -11.90
C ARG A 133 21.64 24.19 -10.55
N THR A 134 20.83 25.11 -10.00
CA THR A 134 20.09 24.91 -8.74
C THR A 134 19.18 23.69 -8.79
N TYR A 135 18.45 23.49 -9.90
CA TYR A 135 17.60 22.31 -10.05
C TYR A 135 18.41 21.01 -10.11
N SER A 136 19.55 21.03 -10.80
CA SER A 136 20.45 19.88 -10.89
C SER A 136 21.00 19.51 -9.52
N GLU A 137 21.36 20.49 -8.71
CA GLU A 137 21.82 20.33 -7.33
C GLU A 137 20.70 19.82 -6.42
N LYS A 138 19.47 20.33 -6.56
CA LYS A 138 18.29 19.81 -5.87
C LYS A 138 18.02 18.34 -6.20
N LEU A 139 18.12 17.97 -7.48
CA LEU A 139 17.97 16.58 -7.91
C LEU A 139 19.09 15.71 -7.33
N ARG A 140 20.32 16.22 -7.31
CA ARG A 140 21.45 15.57 -6.65
C ARG A 140 21.16 15.33 -5.16
N ASN A 141 20.72 16.35 -4.44
CA ASN A 141 20.40 16.27 -3.01
C ASN A 141 19.28 15.26 -2.72
N GLN A 142 18.28 15.13 -3.61
CA GLN A 142 17.25 14.09 -3.51
C GLN A 142 17.81 12.68 -3.70
N LEU A 143 18.91 12.53 -4.44
CA LEU A 143 19.58 11.25 -4.60
C LEU A 143 20.56 10.97 -3.46
N TYR A 144 21.11 12.02 -2.81
CA TYR A 144 21.96 11.91 -1.62
C TYR A 144 21.18 11.76 -0.32
N SER A 145 19.88 12.03 -0.30
CA SER A 145 19.09 11.85 0.91
C SER A 145 19.08 10.38 1.33
N SER A 146 19.29 10.11 2.61
CA SER A 146 19.19 8.76 3.20
C SER A 146 17.76 8.19 3.23
N ASP A 147 16.80 8.84 2.56
CA ASP A 147 15.42 8.38 2.46
C ASP A 147 15.11 7.83 1.05
N SER A 148 14.62 6.59 1.00
CA SER A 148 14.37 5.87 -0.24
C SER A 148 13.26 6.48 -1.11
N SER A 149 12.34 7.25 -0.50
CA SER A 149 11.24 7.91 -1.20
C SER A 149 11.75 9.07 -2.06
N SER A 150 12.66 9.87 -1.53
CA SER A 150 13.34 10.96 -2.23
C SER A 150 14.24 10.42 -3.34
N VAL A 151 15.01 9.37 -3.07
CA VAL A 151 15.82 8.69 -4.09
C VAL A 151 14.93 8.17 -5.24
N TRP A 152 13.82 7.51 -4.92
CA TRP A 152 12.88 7.02 -5.93
C TRP A 152 12.20 8.15 -6.71
N LYS A 153 11.91 9.27 -6.06
CA LYS A 153 11.38 10.47 -6.70
C LYS A 153 12.40 11.07 -7.68
N GLY A 154 13.66 11.19 -7.27
CA GLY A 154 14.75 11.63 -8.14
C GLY A 154 14.94 10.67 -9.33
N LEU A 155 14.88 9.36 -9.09
CA LEU A 155 14.98 8.37 -10.15
C LEU A 155 13.83 8.48 -11.17
N LYS A 156 12.57 8.62 -10.73
CA LYS A 156 11.42 8.79 -11.63
C LYS A 156 11.58 9.99 -12.56
N VAL A 157 12.17 11.07 -12.06
CA VAL A 157 12.49 12.26 -12.86
C VAL A 157 13.54 11.92 -13.91
N ILE A 158 14.62 11.26 -13.51
CA ILE A 158 15.74 10.88 -14.40
C ILE A 158 15.30 9.91 -15.49
N THR A 159 14.49 8.91 -15.13
CA THR A 159 14.13 7.80 -16.02
C THR A 159 12.89 8.09 -16.85
N ASN A 160 12.24 9.22 -16.59
CA ASN A 160 10.92 9.59 -17.12
C ASN A 160 9.87 8.47 -16.90
N CYS A 161 10.07 7.60 -15.89
CA CYS A 161 9.11 6.59 -15.48
C CYS A 161 7.95 7.25 -14.75
N LYS A 162 7.11 7.97 -15.48
CA LYS A 162 5.80 8.38 -14.99
C LYS A 162 4.93 7.13 -14.92
N THR A 163 4.38 6.86 -13.75
CA THR A 163 3.20 6.00 -13.66
C THR A 163 2.14 6.71 -14.50
N PRO A 164 1.50 6.07 -15.49
CA PRO A 164 0.36 6.68 -16.15
C PRO A 164 -0.56 7.14 -15.03
N SER A 165 -0.88 8.45 -15.01
CA SER A 165 -2.06 8.87 -14.29
C SER A 165 -3.16 7.92 -14.76
N PRO A 166 -3.94 7.27 -13.88
CA PRO A 166 -5.16 6.64 -14.36
C PRO A 166 -5.84 7.73 -15.18
N SER A 167 -6.00 7.48 -16.47
CA SER A 167 -6.81 8.37 -17.29
C SER A 167 -8.16 8.30 -16.60
N THR A 168 -8.51 9.36 -15.88
CA THR A 168 -9.87 9.58 -15.46
C THR A 168 -10.61 9.66 -16.78
N VAL A 169 -11.24 8.56 -17.15
CA VAL A 169 -12.17 8.59 -18.27
C VAL A 169 -13.27 9.48 -17.72
N GLU A 170 -13.26 10.75 -18.13
CA GLU A 170 -14.30 11.74 -17.83
C GLU A 170 -15.56 11.28 -18.56
N ASN A 171 -16.23 10.27 -18.03
CA ASN A 171 -17.44 9.71 -18.58
C ASN A 171 -18.38 9.39 -17.42
N GLN A 172 -19.42 10.21 -17.28
CA GLN A 172 -20.47 10.05 -16.26
C GLN A 172 -21.07 8.65 -16.29
N GLN A 173 -21.30 8.10 -17.50
CA GLN A 173 -21.83 6.74 -17.68
C GLN A 173 -20.94 5.69 -17.02
N LEU A 174 -19.61 5.80 -17.16
CA LEU A 174 -18.69 4.86 -16.51
C LEU A 174 -18.76 4.97 -14.98
N ALA A 175 -18.96 6.18 -14.43
CA ALA A 175 -19.10 6.37 -13.01
C ALA A 175 -20.39 5.71 -12.49
N ASP A 176 -21.49 5.85 -13.22
CA ASP A 176 -22.79 5.25 -12.89
C ASP A 176 -22.75 3.71 -13.03
N ASP A 177 -22.19 3.19 -14.12
CA ASP A 177 -21.99 1.74 -14.33
C ASP A 177 -21.12 1.13 -13.22
N LEU A 178 -20.06 1.85 -12.80
CA LEU A 178 -19.22 1.43 -11.69
C LEU A 178 -19.97 1.48 -10.36
N ASN A 179 -20.84 2.47 -10.16
CA ASN A 179 -21.66 2.58 -8.96
C ASN A 179 -22.59 1.38 -8.83
N GLU A 180 -23.35 1.07 -9.88
CA GLU A 180 -24.22 -0.10 -9.93
C GLU A 180 -23.43 -1.38 -9.72
N PHE A 181 -22.30 -1.53 -10.42
CA PHE A 181 -21.44 -2.69 -10.27
C PHE A 181 -20.94 -2.85 -8.84
N TYR A 182 -20.46 -1.80 -8.16
CA TYR A 182 -19.98 -1.91 -6.79
C TYR A 182 -21.12 -2.10 -5.77
N CYS A 183 -22.31 -1.57 -6.06
CA CYS A 183 -23.50 -1.71 -5.23
C CYS A 183 -24.26 -3.02 -5.43
N ARG A 184 -23.91 -3.85 -6.43
CA ARG A 184 -24.63 -5.10 -6.76
C ARG A 184 -24.79 -6.11 -5.62
N PHE A 185 -24.00 -5.97 -4.55
CA PHE A 185 -24.07 -6.84 -3.36
C PHE A 185 -24.95 -6.29 -2.24
N LYS A 186 -25.57 -5.11 -2.43
CA LYS A 186 -26.49 -4.51 -1.47
C LYS A 186 -27.60 -5.51 -1.15
N LYS A 187 -27.77 -5.81 0.14
CA LYS A 187 -28.88 -6.63 0.65
C LYS A 187 -29.87 -5.74 1.39
N THR A 188 -31.16 -5.99 1.28
CA THR A 188 -32.13 -5.40 2.23
C THR A 188 -31.87 -6.05 3.59
N LEU A 189 -31.24 -5.31 4.51
CA LEU A 189 -31.07 -5.81 5.88
C LEU A 189 -32.47 -5.88 6.52
N LEU A 190 -32.84 -7.05 7.04
CA LEU A 190 -33.89 -7.13 8.05
C LEU A 190 -33.39 -6.35 9.27
N THR A 191 -34.24 -5.50 9.83
CA THR A 191 -33.98 -4.69 11.03
C THR A 191 -33.27 -5.53 12.10
N PRO A 192 -32.11 -5.09 12.61
CA PRO A 192 -31.40 -5.83 13.63
C PRO A 192 -32.25 -5.90 14.90
N SER A 193 -32.41 -7.11 15.44
CA SER A 193 -33.01 -7.33 16.75
C SER A 193 -32.12 -6.70 17.83
N THR A 194 -32.58 -5.57 18.36
CA THR A 194 -31.96 -4.81 19.45
C THR A 194 -31.93 -5.66 20.72
N THR A 195 -30.82 -6.36 20.97
CA THR A 195 -30.59 -6.98 22.28
C THR A 195 -29.73 -6.02 23.11
N PRO A 196 -30.18 -5.56 24.29
CA PRO A 196 -29.41 -4.64 25.12
C PRO A 196 -28.08 -5.29 25.56
N LEU A 197 -26.96 -4.64 25.27
CA LEU A 197 -25.64 -5.06 25.74
C LEU A 197 -25.41 -4.62 27.18
N SER A 198 -24.82 -5.50 28.00
CA SER A 198 -24.36 -5.17 29.35
C SER A 198 -23.19 -4.16 29.29
N PRO A 199 -23.08 -3.24 30.27
CA PRO A 199 -22.07 -2.18 30.25
C PRO A 199 -20.66 -2.78 30.32
N THR A 200 -19.93 -2.69 29.21
CA THR A 200 -18.50 -3.00 29.13
C THR A 200 -17.75 -1.81 29.77
N PRO A 201 -16.62 -1.98 30.48
CA PRO A 201 -15.86 -0.84 31.01
C PRO A 201 -15.59 0.18 29.91
N ALA A 202 -16.01 1.43 30.14
CA ALA A 202 -16.05 2.49 29.13
C ALA A 202 -14.66 2.72 28.53
N LEU A 203 -14.53 2.45 27.23
CA LEU A 203 -13.34 2.78 26.46
C LEU A 203 -13.24 4.30 26.38
N GLN A 204 -12.28 4.90 27.09
CA GLN A 204 -12.09 6.36 27.06
C GLN A 204 -10.91 6.73 26.15
N ILE A 205 -11.17 7.61 25.20
CA ILE A 205 -10.16 8.20 24.32
C ILE A 205 -9.67 9.50 24.94
N ARG A 206 -8.37 9.55 25.22
CA ARG A 206 -7.71 10.73 25.82
C ARG A 206 -7.27 11.72 24.75
N GLU A 207 -7.35 13.01 25.05
CA GLU A 207 -6.90 14.10 24.18
C GLU A 207 -5.44 13.94 23.73
N GLY A 208 -4.55 13.53 24.63
CA GLY A 208 -3.14 13.30 24.31
C GLY A 208 -2.94 12.20 23.26
N ASP A 209 -3.83 11.21 23.20
CA ASP A 209 -3.80 10.17 22.17
C ASP A 209 -4.28 10.71 20.82
N VAL A 210 -5.36 11.51 20.83
CA VAL A 210 -5.89 12.20 19.64
C VAL A 210 -4.81 13.11 19.04
N CYS A 211 -4.21 13.98 19.85
CA CYS A 211 -3.14 14.88 19.43
C CYS A 211 -1.96 14.11 18.82
N ARG A 212 -1.54 13.00 19.45
CA ARG A 212 -0.45 12.15 18.94
C ARG A 212 -0.79 11.53 17.58
N VAL A 213 -2.03 11.07 17.38
CA VAL A 213 -2.47 10.50 16.09
C VAL A 213 -2.55 11.59 15.01
N PHE A 214 -3.10 12.76 15.34
CA PHE A 214 -3.21 13.89 14.43
C PHE A 214 -1.85 14.39 13.91
N ARG A 215 -0.85 14.53 14.79
CA ARG A 215 0.53 14.93 14.41
C ARG A 215 1.21 13.98 13.42
N LYS A 216 0.79 12.71 13.39
CA LYS A 216 1.32 11.67 12.47
C LYS A 216 0.69 11.72 11.07
N ASN A 217 -0.32 12.56 10.84
CA ASN A 217 -0.93 12.69 9.51
C ASN A 217 0.07 13.20 8.45
N LYS A 218 -0.14 12.77 7.21
CA LYS A 218 0.70 13.16 6.06
C LYS A 218 0.06 14.35 5.35
N ARG A 219 0.65 15.55 5.51
CA ARG A 219 0.13 16.84 4.99
C ARG A 219 -0.41 16.79 3.55
N ARG A 220 0.30 16.10 2.64
CA ARG A 220 -0.02 16.07 1.20
C ARG A 220 -1.07 15.03 0.78
N LYS A 221 -1.78 14.42 1.74
CA LYS A 221 -2.89 13.51 1.44
C LYS A 221 -4.17 14.32 1.18
N ALA A 222 -5.08 13.76 0.39
CA ALA A 222 -6.37 14.39 0.14
C ALA A 222 -7.29 14.24 1.38
N PRO A 223 -8.16 15.23 1.65
CA PRO A 223 -9.24 15.12 2.63
C PRO A 223 -10.30 14.10 2.19
N GLY A 224 -11.17 13.68 3.11
CA GLY A 224 -12.41 12.99 2.77
C GLY A 224 -13.53 13.97 2.41
N PRO A 225 -14.78 13.50 2.24
CA PRO A 225 -15.93 14.36 1.96
C PRO A 225 -16.29 15.33 3.07
N ASP A 226 -15.78 15.10 4.29
CA ASP A 226 -15.90 15.98 5.46
C ASP A 226 -15.07 17.27 5.36
N GLY A 227 -14.25 17.42 4.32
CA GLY A 227 -13.46 18.63 4.06
C GLY A 227 -12.22 18.80 4.96
N VAL A 228 -12.21 18.18 6.15
CA VAL A 228 -11.11 18.27 7.12
C VAL A 228 -9.79 17.74 6.55
N THR A 229 -8.81 18.64 6.39
CA THR A 229 -7.55 18.28 5.74
C THR A 229 -6.54 17.63 6.69
N PRO A 230 -5.70 16.68 6.18
CA PRO A 230 -4.59 16.14 6.96
C PRO A 230 -3.56 17.18 7.41
N SER A 231 -3.48 18.31 6.70
CA SER A 231 -2.58 19.41 7.05
C SER A 231 -3.13 20.19 8.24
N CYS A 232 -4.41 20.53 8.23
CA CYS A 232 -5.10 21.18 9.34
C CYS A 232 -5.00 20.34 10.62
N LEU A 233 -5.42 19.07 10.59
CA LEU A 233 -5.31 18.18 11.76
C LEU A 233 -3.89 18.09 12.31
N LYS A 234 -2.88 18.04 11.42
CA LYS A 234 -1.48 17.93 11.85
C LYS A 234 -0.96 19.21 12.48
N THR A 235 -1.26 20.35 11.88
CA THR A 235 -0.77 21.66 12.32
C THR A 235 -1.49 22.11 13.60
N CYS A 236 -2.80 21.92 13.67
CA CYS A 236 -3.66 22.35 14.77
C CYS A 236 -3.98 21.20 15.73
N ALA A 237 -3.09 20.21 15.84
CA ALA A 237 -3.33 19.01 16.62
C ALA A 237 -3.58 19.27 18.11
N ASN A 238 -3.01 20.34 18.66
CA ASN A 238 -3.23 20.74 20.06
C ASN A 238 -4.62 21.34 20.23
N GLN A 239 -4.97 22.28 19.35
CA GLN A 239 -6.23 23.02 19.40
C GLN A 239 -7.43 22.12 19.14
N LEU A 240 -7.30 21.17 18.21
CA LEU A 240 -8.41 20.33 17.76
C LEU A 240 -8.55 19.04 18.59
N ALA A 241 -7.53 18.60 19.32
CA ALA A 241 -7.62 17.34 20.08
C ALA A 241 -8.73 17.30 21.13
N PRO A 242 -9.01 18.38 21.90
CA PRO A 242 -10.11 18.40 22.88
C PRO A 242 -11.47 18.09 22.24
N ILE A 243 -11.90 18.90 21.27
CA ILE A 243 -13.21 18.75 20.61
C ILE A 243 -13.37 17.40 19.91
N PHE A 244 -12.34 16.90 19.21
CA PHE A 244 -12.41 15.58 18.58
C PHE A 244 -12.39 14.43 19.60
N SER A 245 -11.75 14.60 20.76
CA SER A 245 -11.81 13.57 21.81
C SER A 245 -13.22 13.42 22.38
N GLN A 246 -13.95 14.54 22.54
CA GLN A 246 -15.35 14.53 22.94
C GLN A 246 -16.22 13.84 21.88
N PHE A 247 -16.02 14.15 20.59
CA PHE A 247 -16.74 13.47 19.50
C PHE A 247 -16.55 11.96 19.54
N PHE A 248 -15.30 11.51 19.72
CA PHE A 248 -14.99 10.10 19.75
C PHE A 248 -15.56 9.40 20.98
N ASN A 249 -15.50 10.02 22.16
CA ASN A 249 -16.10 9.45 23.38
C ASN A 249 -17.63 9.40 23.28
N ARG A 250 -18.28 10.48 22.81
CA ARG A 250 -19.73 10.50 22.61
C ARG A 250 -20.20 9.49 21.56
N SER A 251 -19.42 9.31 20.49
CA SER A 251 -19.64 8.25 19.50
C SER A 251 -19.58 6.85 20.13
N LEU A 252 -18.62 6.60 21.04
CA LEU A 252 -18.51 5.33 21.76
C LEU A 252 -19.65 5.12 22.77
N GLU A 253 -20.07 6.17 23.47
CA GLU A 253 -21.18 6.13 24.44
C GLU A 253 -22.51 5.84 23.76
N LEU A 254 -22.79 6.53 22.65
CA LEU A 254 -24.01 6.35 21.87
C LEU A 254 -23.99 5.08 21.00
N CYS A 255 -22.82 4.45 20.83
CA CYS A 255 -22.60 3.39 19.85
C CYS A 255 -22.97 3.81 18.41
N GLU A 256 -22.76 5.08 18.09
CA GLU A 256 -23.11 5.69 16.80
C GLU A 256 -21.92 6.43 16.23
N VAL A 257 -21.64 6.23 14.93
CA VAL A 257 -20.62 7.00 14.21
C VAL A 257 -21.28 8.09 13.38
N PRO A 258 -20.78 9.33 13.44
CA PRO A 258 -21.35 10.43 12.69
C PRO A 258 -21.42 10.21 11.17
N SER A 259 -22.51 10.64 10.53
CA SER A 259 -22.77 10.55 9.08
C SER A 259 -21.68 11.24 8.25
N CYS A 260 -21.21 12.41 8.67
CA CYS A 260 -20.11 13.11 7.99
C CYS A 260 -18.80 12.29 7.93
N PHE A 261 -18.53 11.45 8.94
CA PHE A 261 -17.35 10.57 8.99
C PHE A 261 -17.55 9.23 8.28
N LYS A 262 -18.80 8.82 8.09
CA LYS A 262 -19.23 7.65 7.30
C LYS A 262 -19.14 7.88 5.79
N ARG A 263 -19.34 9.13 5.35
CA ARG A 263 -19.26 9.52 3.94
C ARG A 263 -17.88 9.30 3.35
N SER A 264 -17.83 8.77 2.13
CA SER A 264 -16.56 8.59 1.44
C SER A 264 -16.66 8.58 -0.09
N THR A 265 -15.53 8.87 -0.74
CA THR A 265 -15.43 8.91 -2.21
C THR A 265 -14.73 7.70 -2.77
N ILE A 266 -15.36 6.98 -3.69
CA ILE A 266 -14.72 5.86 -4.39
C ILE A 266 -13.86 6.39 -5.54
N ILE A 267 -12.60 6.00 -5.55
CA ILE A 267 -11.63 6.27 -6.61
C ILE A 267 -11.34 4.95 -7.34
N PRO A 268 -11.88 4.74 -8.56
CA PRO A 268 -11.65 3.54 -9.33
C PRO A 268 -10.19 3.49 -9.83
N VAL A 269 -9.43 2.51 -9.34
CA VAL A 269 -8.02 2.32 -9.72
C VAL A 269 -7.86 1.08 -10.62
N PRO A 270 -7.31 1.21 -11.83
CA PRO A 270 -6.97 0.08 -12.70
C PRO A 270 -6.15 -1.02 -12.00
N LYS A 271 -6.62 -2.27 -12.03
CA LYS A 271 -5.87 -3.46 -11.59
C LYS A 271 -4.77 -3.85 -12.57
N LYS A 272 -4.94 -3.50 -13.85
CA LYS A 272 -4.05 -3.87 -14.95
C LYS A 272 -4.01 -2.76 -16.02
N PRO A 273 -2.95 -2.69 -16.86
CA PRO A 273 -2.79 -1.61 -17.84
C PRO A 273 -3.90 -1.54 -18.90
N LYS A 274 -4.38 -2.69 -19.38
CA LYS A 274 -5.47 -2.79 -20.36
C LYS A 274 -6.76 -3.18 -19.65
N ILE A 275 -7.69 -2.24 -19.54
CA ILE A 275 -9.02 -2.50 -18.97
C ILE A 275 -9.88 -3.24 -19.98
N THR A 276 -10.53 -4.32 -19.53
CA THR A 276 -11.44 -5.16 -20.34
C THR A 276 -12.86 -5.18 -19.80
N GLY A 277 -13.11 -4.65 -18.60
CA GLY A 277 -14.45 -4.52 -18.02
C GLY A 277 -14.40 -3.96 -16.60
N LEU A 278 -15.58 -3.73 -16.00
CA LEU A 278 -15.74 -3.06 -14.70
C LEU A 278 -14.98 -3.76 -13.56
N LYS A 279 -14.88 -5.11 -13.59
CA LYS A 279 -14.13 -5.92 -12.61
C LYS A 279 -12.64 -5.62 -12.55
N ASP A 280 -12.08 -4.96 -13.57
CA ASP A 280 -10.68 -4.56 -13.61
C ASP A 280 -10.38 -3.28 -12.81
N TYR A 281 -11.39 -2.61 -12.27
CA TYR A 281 -11.20 -1.49 -11.34
C TYR A 281 -11.22 -1.96 -9.88
N ARG A 282 -10.40 -1.33 -9.04
CA ARG A 282 -10.46 -1.42 -7.57
C ARG A 282 -11.25 -0.22 -7.06
N PRO A 283 -12.27 -0.39 -6.21
CA PRO A 283 -12.96 0.72 -5.57
C PRO A 283 -12.13 1.22 -4.38
N VAL A 284 -11.10 2.04 -4.61
CA VAL A 284 -10.28 2.58 -3.52
C VAL A 284 -11.03 3.71 -2.85
N VAL A 285 -11.29 3.60 -1.55
CA VAL A 285 -12.15 4.54 -0.84
C VAL A 285 -11.32 5.65 -0.17
N LEU A 286 -11.65 6.89 -0.50
CA LEU A 286 -11.18 8.10 0.16
C LEU A 286 -12.14 8.42 1.32
N THR A 287 -11.88 7.82 2.48
CA THR A 287 -12.62 8.09 3.73
C THR A 287 -12.07 9.30 4.49
N SER A 288 -12.91 9.85 5.38
CA SER A 288 -12.56 10.92 6.33
C SER A 288 -11.23 10.64 7.04
N VAL A 289 -10.40 11.68 7.13
CA VAL A 289 -9.11 11.63 7.81
C VAL A 289 -9.32 11.58 9.32
N VAL A 290 -10.38 12.21 9.81
CA VAL A 290 -10.85 12.13 11.20
C VAL A 290 -11.25 10.70 11.50
N MET A 291 -12.10 10.08 10.67
CA MET A 291 -12.50 8.69 10.85
C MET A 291 -11.28 7.77 10.92
N LYS A 292 -10.35 7.86 9.95
CA LYS A 292 -9.08 7.09 9.96
C LYS A 292 -8.24 7.30 11.21
N SER A 293 -8.37 8.44 11.88
CA SER A 293 -7.66 8.73 13.13
C SER A 293 -8.37 8.03 14.29
N PHE A 294 -9.70 8.08 14.34
CA PHE A 294 -10.52 7.35 15.29
C PHE A 294 -10.29 5.83 15.22
N GLU A 295 -10.30 5.25 14.01
CA GLU A 295 -10.03 3.82 13.78
C GLU A 295 -8.67 3.37 14.36
N LYS A 296 -7.65 4.24 14.27
CA LYS A 296 -6.30 3.95 14.80
C LYS A 296 -6.27 4.03 16.32
N LEU A 297 -6.98 4.97 16.92
CA LEU A 297 -7.08 5.11 18.37
C LEU A 297 -7.71 3.86 18.96
N PHE A 298 -8.82 3.43 18.36
CA PHE A 298 -9.49 2.19 18.71
C PHE A 298 -8.57 0.97 18.54
N GLY A 299 -7.90 0.83 17.38
CA GLY A 299 -6.94 -0.25 17.17
C GLY A 299 -5.83 -0.29 18.24
N LEU A 300 -5.19 0.84 18.53
CA LEU A 300 -4.08 0.92 19.49
C LEU A 300 -4.45 0.42 20.89
N GLN A 301 -5.70 0.61 21.33
CA GLN A 301 -6.16 0.19 22.65
C GLN A 301 -6.50 -1.32 22.73
N HIS A 302 -6.75 -1.98 21.58
CA HIS A 302 -7.13 -3.40 21.52
C HIS A 302 -6.03 -4.34 20.99
N TYR A 303 -4.92 -3.82 20.45
CA TYR A 303 -3.85 -4.65 19.86
C TYR A 303 -2.90 -5.29 20.91
N HIS A 304 -2.95 -4.88 22.18
CA HIS A 304 -2.11 -5.45 23.24
C HIS A 304 -2.88 -5.54 24.57
N PRO A 305 -3.14 -6.74 25.16
CA PRO A 305 -2.82 -8.11 24.73
C PRO A 305 -3.88 -8.72 23.79
N LYS A 306 -3.59 -9.90 23.20
CA LYS A 306 -4.45 -10.66 22.25
C LYS A 306 -5.93 -10.51 22.64
N PRO A 307 -6.75 -9.80 21.86
CA PRO A 307 -8.11 -9.51 22.26
C PRO A 307 -8.94 -10.80 22.23
N THR A 308 -9.76 -11.03 23.26
CA THR A 308 -10.65 -12.20 23.32
C THR A 308 -11.84 -12.04 22.37
N PRO A 309 -12.35 -13.11 21.74
CA PRO A 309 -13.50 -13.03 20.83
C PRO A 309 -14.72 -12.28 21.39
N ALA A 310 -14.97 -12.39 22.70
CA ALA A 310 -16.04 -11.67 23.39
C ALA A 310 -15.81 -10.14 23.48
N LYS A 311 -14.58 -9.69 23.78
CA LYS A 311 -14.22 -8.25 23.81
C LYS A 311 -14.21 -7.62 22.42
N ILE A 312 -13.90 -8.43 21.41
CA ILE A 312 -13.95 -8.06 20.02
C ILE A 312 -15.40 -7.95 19.56
N ASN A 313 -16.27 -8.91 19.87
CA ASN A 313 -17.66 -8.91 19.43
C ASN A 313 -18.50 -7.76 20.03
N SER A 314 -18.25 -7.32 21.27
CA SER A 314 -18.94 -6.14 21.83
C SER A 314 -18.47 -4.85 21.16
N ALA A 315 -17.16 -4.67 20.99
CA ALA A 315 -16.58 -3.48 20.39
C ALA A 315 -16.78 -3.42 18.85
N LEU A 316 -16.88 -4.59 18.20
CA LEU A 316 -17.28 -4.75 16.81
C LEU A 316 -18.74 -4.40 16.59
N ARG A 317 -19.68 -4.82 17.46
CA ARG A 317 -21.10 -4.50 17.27
C ARG A 317 -21.38 -3.00 17.40
N ALA A 318 -20.67 -2.29 18.29
CA ALA A 318 -20.69 -0.83 18.35
C ALA A 318 -20.09 -0.16 17.09
N TYR A 319 -19.12 -0.82 16.44
CA TYR A 319 -18.45 -0.31 15.25
C TYR A 319 -19.11 -0.74 13.91
N LEU A 320 -19.86 -1.84 13.91
CA LEU A 320 -20.52 -2.46 12.74
C LEU A 320 -21.81 -1.75 12.31
N HIS A 321 -22.24 -0.70 13.03
CA HIS A 321 -23.27 0.25 12.57
C HIS A 321 -22.68 1.44 11.78
N LEU A 322 -21.46 1.31 11.25
CA LEU A 322 -20.96 2.16 10.17
C LEU A 322 -21.73 1.86 8.87
N SER A 323 -22.87 2.54 8.67
CA SER A 323 -23.45 2.75 7.34
C SER A 323 -22.44 3.50 6.50
N VAL A 324 -21.84 2.86 5.49
CA VAL A 324 -20.91 3.57 4.61
C VAL A 324 -21.71 4.11 3.43
N ASP A 325 -22.10 5.38 3.53
CA ASP A 325 -22.67 6.11 2.40
C ASP A 325 -21.55 6.55 1.47
N HIS A 326 -21.61 6.10 0.22
CA HIS A 326 -20.62 6.43 -0.79
C HIS A 326 -21.17 7.48 -1.74
N GLN A 327 -20.35 8.49 -1.97
CA GLN A 327 -20.57 9.51 -3.00
C GLN A 327 -19.43 9.38 -4.02
N LEU A 328 -19.73 8.92 -5.23
CA LEU A 328 -18.73 8.74 -6.28
C LEU A 328 -18.36 10.09 -6.94
N LEU A 329 -17.09 10.45 -6.80
CA LEU A 329 -16.23 11.12 -7.78
C LEU A 329 -16.68 12.49 -8.36
N ASP A 330 -16.31 13.60 -7.68
CA ASP A 330 -15.95 14.94 -8.21
C ASP A 330 -16.83 15.61 -9.31
N ARG A 331 -18.01 15.05 -9.58
CA ARG A 331 -19.20 15.54 -10.29
C ARG A 331 -20.39 14.75 -9.72
N GLN A 332 -21.56 15.37 -9.67
CA GLN A 332 -22.76 14.81 -9.03
C GLN A 332 -23.23 13.50 -9.72
N ALA A 333 -22.71 12.34 -9.30
CA ALA A 333 -23.40 11.07 -9.42
C ALA A 333 -24.31 10.86 -8.19
N ALA A 334 -25.40 10.11 -8.34
CA ALA A 334 -26.34 9.85 -7.24
C ALA A 334 -25.64 9.17 -6.07
N THR A 335 -25.82 9.70 -4.86
CA THR A 335 -25.34 9.08 -3.61
C THR A 335 -25.97 7.69 -3.47
N SER A 336 -25.17 6.68 -3.10
CA SER A 336 -25.66 5.33 -2.90
C SER A 336 -25.20 4.75 -1.57
N THR A 337 -26.16 4.30 -0.77
CA THR A 337 -25.90 3.58 0.48
C THR A 337 -25.55 2.13 0.21
N ILE A 338 -24.40 1.69 0.69
CA ILE A 338 -23.99 0.28 0.74
C ILE A 338 -23.99 -0.16 2.20
N ASN A 339 -24.61 -1.30 2.46
CA ASN A 339 -24.72 -1.89 3.79
C ASN A 339 -24.03 -3.26 3.90
N THR A 340 -23.21 -3.62 2.92
CA THR A 340 -22.48 -4.88 2.84
C THR A 340 -21.00 -4.67 2.58
N GLY A 341 -20.15 -5.30 3.40
CA GLY A 341 -18.70 -5.29 3.25
C GLY A 341 -18.02 -4.12 3.97
N THR A 342 -16.69 -4.21 4.10
CA THR A 342 -15.87 -3.14 4.69
C THR A 342 -15.16 -2.36 3.57
N PRO A 343 -15.10 -1.02 3.61
CA PRO A 343 -14.57 -0.26 2.49
C PRO A 343 -13.06 -0.48 2.28
N GLN A 344 -12.63 -0.53 1.03
CA GLN A 344 -11.22 -0.75 0.69
C GLN A 344 -10.41 0.53 0.93
N GLY A 345 -9.74 0.61 2.07
CA GLY A 345 -8.93 1.77 2.46
C GLY A 345 -9.14 2.23 3.90
N CYS A 346 -10.13 1.69 4.60
CA CYS A 346 -10.27 1.86 6.04
C CYS A 346 -9.18 1.07 6.78
N VAL A 347 -8.81 1.58 7.95
CA VAL A 347 -7.76 1.06 8.83
C VAL A 347 -8.19 -0.24 9.47
N LEU A 348 -9.46 -0.39 9.90
CA LEU A 348 -9.93 -1.61 10.56
C LEU A 348 -10.36 -2.72 9.59
N SER A 349 -10.69 -2.41 8.31
CA SER A 349 -11.19 -3.41 7.35
C SER A 349 -10.40 -4.73 7.33
N PRO A 350 -9.05 -4.76 7.32
CA PRO A 350 -8.30 -6.01 7.33
C PRO A 350 -8.49 -6.84 8.60
N LEU A 351 -8.59 -6.18 9.76
CA LEU A 351 -8.84 -6.83 11.04
C LEU A 351 -10.27 -7.40 11.07
N LEU A 352 -11.25 -6.57 10.70
CA LEU A 352 -12.66 -6.95 10.62
C LEU A 352 -12.85 -8.18 9.73
N PHE A 353 -12.23 -8.19 8.55
CA PHE A 353 -12.29 -9.34 7.64
C PHE A 353 -11.62 -10.60 8.21
N SER A 354 -10.49 -10.43 8.90
CA SER A 354 -9.79 -11.56 9.55
C SER A 354 -10.63 -12.18 10.65
N LEU A 355 -11.34 -11.36 11.42
CA LEU A 355 -12.27 -11.80 12.48
C LEU A 355 -13.52 -12.44 11.90
N TYR A 356 -14.10 -11.82 10.87
CA TYR A 356 -15.27 -12.32 10.16
C TYR A 356 -15.05 -13.72 9.59
N THR A 357 -13.86 -13.98 9.05
CA THR A 357 -13.48 -15.27 8.48
C THR A 357 -12.78 -16.18 9.46
N ASN A 358 -12.65 -15.81 10.74
CA ASN A 358 -11.84 -16.54 11.71
C ASN A 358 -12.34 -17.98 11.92
N GLU A 359 -13.67 -18.14 12.03
CA GLU A 359 -14.36 -19.42 12.23
C GLU A 359 -14.36 -20.32 10.98
N CYS A 360 -13.93 -19.81 9.83
CA CYS A 360 -13.71 -20.62 8.63
C CYS A 360 -12.45 -21.48 8.84
N THR A 361 -12.60 -22.68 9.39
CA THR A 361 -11.52 -23.63 9.67
C THR A 361 -11.82 -24.99 9.09
N SER A 362 -10.78 -25.75 8.75
CA SER A 362 -10.91 -27.14 8.29
C SER A 362 -11.59 -27.98 9.36
N LYS A 363 -12.55 -28.83 9.00
CA LYS A 363 -13.15 -29.79 9.92
C LYS A 363 -12.38 -31.11 9.95
N ASP A 364 -11.74 -31.44 8.84
CA ASP A 364 -10.87 -32.62 8.74
C ASP A 364 -9.42 -32.25 9.11
N HIS A 365 -8.79 -33.01 10.00
CA HIS A 365 -7.40 -32.83 10.43
C HIS A 365 -6.37 -33.16 9.35
N SER A 366 -6.74 -33.97 8.36
CA SER A 366 -5.90 -34.33 7.21
C SER A 366 -5.88 -33.23 6.13
N VAL A 367 -6.86 -32.32 6.16
CA VAL A 367 -6.96 -31.19 5.23
C VAL A 367 -6.48 -29.90 5.89
N LYS A 368 -5.64 -29.16 5.19
CA LYS A 368 -5.13 -27.86 5.65
C LYS A 368 -5.84 -26.74 4.92
N LEU A 369 -6.44 -25.84 5.70
CA LEU A 369 -7.03 -24.60 5.21
C LEU A 369 -6.09 -23.42 5.53
N LEU A 370 -5.43 -22.88 4.51
CA LEU A 370 -4.55 -21.71 4.64
C LEU A 370 -5.28 -20.46 4.16
N LYS A 371 -5.35 -19.42 5.00
CA LYS A 371 -6.00 -18.15 4.68
C LYS A 371 -5.01 -17.00 4.69
N PHE A 372 -5.04 -16.16 3.66
CA PHE A 372 -4.36 -14.86 3.63
C PHE A 372 -5.29 -13.81 3.05
N ALA A 373 -5.91 -13.01 3.93
CA ALA A 373 -7.07 -12.20 3.55
C ALA A 373 -8.09 -13.08 2.81
N HIS A 374 -8.57 -12.66 1.64
CA HIS A 374 -9.52 -13.42 0.82
C HIS A 374 -8.91 -14.65 0.09
N ASP A 375 -7.59 -14.72 -0.05
CA ASP A 375 -6.96 -15.88 -0.70
C ASP A 375 -6.99 -17.06 0.26
N THR A 376 -7.78 -18.08 -0.08
CA THR A 376 -7.93 -19.33 0.70
C THR A 376 -7.37 -20.50 -0.12
N THR A 377 -6.60 -21.37 0.52
CA THR A 377 -6.01 -22.56 -0.10
C THR A 377 -6.35 -23.79 0.73
N VAL A 378 -7.03 -24.73 0.10
CA VAL A 378 -7.36 -26.05 0.67
C VAL A 378 -6.31 -27.03 0.17
N ILE A 379 -5.64 -27.73 1.09
CA ILE A 379 -4.60 -28.72 0.78
C ILE A 379 -5.01 -30.04 1.43
N GLY A 380 -5.37 -31.03 0.65
CA GLY A 380 -5.63 -32.39 1.12
C GLY A 380 -4.58 -33.38 0.63
N LEU A 381 -4.38 -34.45 1.39
CA LEU A 381 -3.58 -35.61 0.95
C LEU A 381 -4.49 -36.56 0.16
N ILE A 382 -4.02 -37.01 -1.00
CA ILE A 382 -4.65 -38.08 -1.77
C ILE A 382 -3.90 -39.37 -1.48
N GLN A 383 -4.58 -40.36 -0.92
CA GLN A 383 -3.99 -41.64 -0.57
C GLN A 383 -4.76 -42.77 -1.25
N ASP A 384 -4.05 -43.66 -1.94
CA ASP A 384 -4.64 -44.80 -2.65
C ASP A 384 -5.76 -44.44 -3.65
N GLY A 385 -5.71 -43.21 -4.17
CA GLY A 385 -6.72 -42.66 -5.09
C GLY A 385 -7.93 -42.03 -4.39
N ASP A 386 -8.00 -42.08 -3.06
CA ASP A 386 -9.03 -41.42 -2.27
C ASP A 386 -8.71 -39.93 -2.07
N GLU A 387 -9.62 -39.08 -2.56
CA GLU A 387 -9.61 -37.62 -2.38
C GLU A 387 -10.84 -37.12 -1.61
N SER A 388 -11.60 -38.02 -0.98
CA SER A 388 -12.90 -37.73 -0.38
C SER A 388 -12.83 -36.64 0.68
N ALA A 389 -11.82 -36.68 1.57
CA ALA A 389 -11.60 -35.66 2.59
C ALA A 389 -11.40 -34.26 1.97
N TYR A 390 -10.53 -34.16 0.96
CA TYR A 390 -10.29 -32.92 0.21
C TYR A 390 -11.57 -32.39 -0.45
N ARG A 391 -12.29 -33.27 -1.17
CA ARG A 391 -13.51 -32.92 -1.90
C ARG A 391 -14.63 -32.49 -0.96
N GLN A 392 -14.78 -33.17 0.16
CA GLN A 392 -15.75 -32.83 1.19
C GLN A 392 -15.44 -31.46 1.80
N GLU A 393 -14.18 -31.19 2.15
CA GLU A 393 -13.78 -29.88 2.67
C GLU A 393 -14.02 -28.74 1.67
N VAL A 394 -13.77 -28.96 0.37
CA VAL A 394 -14.10 -27.95 -0.67
C VAL A 394 -15.61 -27.68 -0.74
N LYS A 395 -16.46 -28.71 -0.64
CA LYS A 395 -17.92 -28.54 -0.61
C LYS A 395 -18.35 -27.77 0.64
N GLU A 396 -17.81 -28.14 1.80
CA GLU A 396 -18.12 -27.47 3.07
C GLU A 396 -17.67 -26.01 3.08
N LEU A 397 -16.53 -25.69 2.48
CA LEU A 397 -16.08 -24.32 2.30
C LEU A 397 -17.05 -23.53 1.43
N ALA A 398 -17.53 -24.10 0.32
CA ALA A 398 -18.52 -23.44 -0.54
C ALA A 398 -19.84 -23.17 0.20
N VAL A 399 -20.32 -24.15 0.96
CA VAL A 399 -21.50 -24.02 1.82
C VAL A 399 -21.28 -22.94 2.89
N TRP A 400 -20.14 -22.96 3.59
CA TRP A 400 -19.79 -21.96 4.60
C TRP A 400 -19.75 -20.56 4.02
N CYS A 401 -19.13 -20.37 2.85
CA CYS A 401 -19.12 -19.09 2.15
C CYS A 401 -20.55 -18.62 1.83
N SER A 402 -21.40 -19.48 1.31
CA SER A 402 -22.80 -19.13 0.99
C SER A 402 -23.59 -18.69 2.22
N HIS A 403 -23.48 -19.42 3.34
CA HIS A 403 -24.11 -19.07 4.62
C HIS A 403 -23.57 -17.75 5.20
N ASN A 404 -22.30 -17.47 4.97
CA ASN A 404 -21.65 -16.23 5.38
C ASN A 404 -21.63 -15.19 4.27
N ASN A 405 -22.60 -15.16 3.34
CA ASN A 405 -22.72 -14.08 2.36
C ASN A 405 -21.44 -13.77 1.55
N LEU A 406 -20.58 -14.77 1.35
CA LEU A 406 -19.36 -14.70 0.58
C LEU A 406 -19.53 -15.48 -0.72
N GLU A 407 -19.16 -14.86 -1.84
CA GLU A 407 -19.21 -15.48 -3.15
C GLU A 407 -17.81 -15.99 -3.55
N LEU A 408 -17.71 -17.28 -3.87
CA LEU A 408 -16.48 -17.87 -4.37
C LEU A 408 -16.24 -17.51 -5.84
N ASN A 409 -15.05 -17.02 -6.16
CA ASN A 409 -14.67 -16.72 -7.54
C ASN A 409 -14.11 -17.96 -8.23
N THR A 410 -15.00 -18.86 -8.68
CA THR A 410 -14.63 -20.13 -9.35
C THR A 410 -13.73 -19.92 -10.57
N LEU A 411 -13.90 -18.82 -11.32
CA LEU A 411 -13.05 -18.47 -12.47
C LEU A 411 -11.59 -18.15 -12.13
N LYS A 412 -11.31 -17.77 -10.88
CA LYS A 412 -9.95 -17.52 -10.38
C LYS A 412 -9.41 -18.70 -9.57
N THR A 413 -10.29 -19.57 -9.09
CA THR A 413 -9.90 -20.79 -8.40
C THR A 413 -9.27 -21.74 -9.41
N VAL A 414 -8.13 -22.31 -9.03
CA VAL A 414 -7.42 -23.32 -9.82
C VAL A 414 -7.12 -24.51 -8.91
N GLU A 415 -7.04 -25.68 -9.51
CA GLU A 415 -6.63 -26.92 -8.86
C GLU A 415 -5.23 -27.30 -9.37
N MET A 416 -4.35 -27.74 -8.48
CA MET A 416 -3.04 -28.26 -8.85
C MET A 416 -2.79 -29.54 -8.05
N THR A 417 -2.53 -30.63 -8.76
CA THR A 417 -2.18 -31.92 -8.16
C THR A 417 -0.68 -32.10 -8.18
N VAL A 418 -0.08 -32.42 -7.04
CA VAL A 418 1.34 -32.75 -6.91
C VAL A 418 1.47 -34.27 -6.75
N ASP A 419 1.79 -34.97 -7.83
CA ASP A 419 1.95 -36.42 -7.84
C ASP A 419 3.30 -36.80 -8.49
N PHE A 420 4.11 -37.56 -7.75
CA PHE A 420 5.43 -38.03 -8.18
C PHE A 420 5.45 -39.53 -8.51
N ARG A 421 4.28 -40.19 -8.51
CA ARG A 421 4.17 -41.59 -8.96
C ARG A 421 4.44 -41.66 -10.46
N ARG A 422 5.05 -42.77 -10.91
CA ARG A 422 5.34 -42.98 -12.34
C ARG A 422 4.07 -43.11 -13.18
N ASN A 423 3.04 -43.74 -12.60
CA ASN A 423 1.74 -43.94 -13.22
C ASN A 423 0.66 -43.35 -12.29
N PRO A 424 0.38 -42.04 -12.37
CA PRO A 424 -0.64 -41.41 -11.55
C PRO A 424 -2.04 -41.88 -12.01
N SER A 425 -2.92 -42.15 -11.04
CA SER A 425 -4.34 -42.40 -11.34
C SER A 425 -4.97 -41.13 -11.90
N ALA A 426 -5.83 -41.26 -12.91
CA ALA A 426 -6.62 -40.13 -13.38
C ALA A 426 -7.63 -39.72 -12.29
N LEU A 427 -7.55 -38.46 -11.86
CA LEU A 427 -8.49 -37.89 -10.90
C LEU A 427 -9.64 -37.20 -11.65
N PRO A 428 -10.89 -37.30 -11.15
CA PRO A 428 -12.00 -36.58 -11.74
C PRO A 428 -11.81 -35.07 -11.57
N ARG A 429 -12.35 -34.26 -12.47
CA ARG A 429 -12.21 -32.80 -12.37
C ARG A 429 -12.96 -32.26 -11.16
N LEU A 430 -12.41 -31.24 -10.51
CA LEU A 430 -13.09 -30.53 -9.43
C LEU A 430 -14.23 -29.66 -9.96
N THR A 431 -15.38 -29.74 -9.30
CA THR A 431 -16.54 -28.89 -9.54
C THR A 431 -16.92 -28.16 -8.25
N ILE A 432 -17.17 -26.86 -8.37
CA ILE A 432 -17.64 -25.99 -7.28
C ILE A 432 -18.88 -25.28 -7.79
N MET A 433 -20.04 -25.48 -7.14
CA MET A 433 -21.32 -24.87 -7.53
C MET A 433 -21.58 -25.00 -9.04
N ASP A 434 -21.50 -26.23 -9.54
CA ASP A 434 -21.67 -26.63 -10.96
C ASP A 434 -20.64 -26.06 -11.96
N SER A 435 -19.65 -25.30 -11.48
CA SER A 435 -18.54 -24.80 -12.31
C SER A 435 -17.32 -25.72 -12.20
N THR A 436 -16.81 -26.20 -13.34
CA THR A 436 -15.55 -26.95 -13.38
C THR A 436 -14.36 -26.04 -13.09
N VAL A 437 -13.53 -26.42 -12.12
CA VAL A 437 -12.29 -25.73 -11.75
C VAL A 437 -11.19 -26.10 -12.74
N MET A 438 -10.39 -25.12 -13.13
CA MET A 438 -9.27 -25.33 -14.05
C MET A 438 -8.10 -26.00 -13.30
N THR A 439 -7.67 -27.16 -13.80
CA THR A 439 -6.42 -27.78 -13.37
C THR A 439 -5.22 -27.09 -14.02
N VAL A 440 -4.18 -26.80 -13.25
CA VAL A 440 -2.98 -26.08 -13.71
C VAL A 440 -1.69 -26.77 -13.26
N GLU A 441 -0.65 -26.65 -14.08
CA GLU A 441 0.69 -27.15 -13.73
C GLU A 441 1.50 -26.15 -12.91
N THR A 442 1.17 -24.86 -13.04
CA THR A 442 1.84 -23.78 -12.30
C THR A 442 0.82 -22.73 -11.89
N PHE A 443 1.00 -22.15 -10.71
CA PHE A 443 0.17 -21.04 -10.26
C PHE A 443 0.93 -20.07 -9.36
N ARG A 444 0.38 -18.86 -9.20
CA ARG A 444 1.00 -17.82 -8.39
C ARG A 444 0.38 -17.76 -7.00
N PHE A 445 1.13 -18.17 -5.98
CA PHE A 445 0.75 -18.15 -4.58
C PHE A 445 1.51 -17.07 -3.79
N LEU A 446 0.80 -16.06 -3.27
CA LEU A 446 1.35 -14.96 -2.45
C LEU A 446 2.63 -14.31 -3.03
N GLY A 447 2.67 -14.20 -4.36
CA GLY A 447 3.79 -13.61 -5.10
C GLY A 447 4.85 -14.58 -5.60
N ASN A 448 4.80 -15.86 -5.22
CA ASN A 448 5.69 -16.92 -5.67
C ASN A 448 5.00 -17.78 -6.73
N THR A 449 5.76 -18.35 -7.67
CA THR A 449 5.22 -19.28 -8.65
C THR A 449 5.53 -20.69 -8.17
N ILE A 450 4.50 -21.49 -7.94
CA ILE A 450 4.63 -22.89 -7.53
C ILE A 450 4.30 -23.75 -8.76
N SER A 451 5.14 -24.76 -9.01
CA SER A 451 4.95 -25.75 -10.07
C SER A 451 4.55 -27.10 -9.47
N GLN A 452 3.80 -27.91 -10.22
CA GLN A 452 3.36 -29.26 -9.81
C GLN A 452 4.53 -30.21 -9.50
N ASP A 453 5.68 -30.01 -10.14
CA ASP A 453 6.90 -30.78 -9.91
C ASP A 453 7.77 -30.21 -8.77
N LEU A 454 7.28 -29.15 -8.10
CA LEU A 454 7.94 -28.40 -7.03
C LEU A 454 9.31 -27.80 -7.42
N LYS A 455 9.59 -27.66 -8.73
CA LYS A 455 10.75 -26.90 -9.21
C LYS A 455 10.48 -25.40 -9.19
N TRP A 456 11.56 -24.63 -9.05
CA TRP A 456 11.51 -23.17 -8.88
C TRP A 456 12.07 -22.38 -10.07
N ASP A 457 12.41 -23.05 -11.17
CA ASP A 457 12.92 -22.45 -12.41
C ASP A 457 11.99 -21.34 -12.94
N ASN A 458 10.68 -21.61 -13.07
CA ASN A 458 9.69 -20.60 -13.49
C ASN A 458 9.67 -19.37 -12.58
N HIS A 459 9.82 -19.57 -11.27
CA HIS A 459 9.85 -18.50 -10.29
C HIS A 459 11.15 -17.69 -10.38
N ILE A 460 12.29 -18.38 -10.46
CA ILE A 460 13.62 -17.79 -10.55
C ILE A 460 13.77 -17.00 -11.85
N ASP A 461 13.22 -17.51 -12.97
CA ASP A 461 13.15 -16.81 -14.25
C ASP A 461 12.46 -15.44 -14.11
N ALA A 462 11.30 -15.41 -13.46
CA ALA A 462 10.55 -14.19 -13.22
C ALA A 462 11.33 -13.21 -12.32
N ILE A 463 11.98 -13.72 -11.26
CA ILE A 463 12.81 -12.92 -10.34
C ILE A 463 14.01 -12.32 -11.08
N VAL A 464 14.76 -13.14 -11.82
CA VAL A 464 15.96 -12.72 -12.56
C VAL A 464 15.59 -11.69 -13.61
N LYS A 465 14.53 -11.91 -14.40
CA LYS A 465 14.04 -10.95 -15.40
C LYS A 465 13.71 -9.60 -14.76
N LYS A 466 13.01 -9.62 -13.62
CA LYS A 466 12.65 -8.40 -12.87
C LYS A 466 13.87 -7.69 -12.26
N ALA A 467 14.84 -8.43 -11.74
CA ALA A 467 16.10 -7.88 -11.22
C ALA A 467 16.95 -7.27 -12.35
N GLN A 468 17.03 -7.94 -13.50
CA GLN A 468 17.74 -7.44 -14.69
C GLN A 468 17.15 -6.15 -15.24
N GLN A 469 15.82 -6.03 -15.28
CA GLN A 469 15.15 -4.76 -15.62
C GLN A 469 15.56 -3.62 -14.67
N ARG A 470 15.77 -3.92 -13.38
CA ARG A 470 16.17 -2.92 -12.37
C ARG A 470 17.66 -2.56 -12.44
N LEU A 471 18.52 -3.43 -12.98
CA LEU A 471 19.92 -3.10 -13.27
C LEU A 471 20.05 -1.92 -14.24
N PHE A 472 19.07 -1.71 -15.14
CA PHE A 472 19.06 -0.52 -15.99
C PHE A 472 19.11 0.77 -15.16
N PHE A 473 18.29 0.86 -14.12
CA PHE A 473 18.28 2.03 -13.24
C PHE A 473 19.60 2.20 -12.50
N LEU A 474 20.18 1.10 -12.00
CA LEU A 474 21.49 1.14 -11.35
C LEU A 474 22.59 1.65 -12.29
N ARG A 475 22.58 1.23 -13.56
CA ARG A 475 23.51 1.76 -14.59
C ARG A 475 23.30 3.24 -14.83
N GLN A 476 22.05 3.71 -14.89
CA GLN A 476 21.78 5.13 -15.05
C GLN A 476 22.31 5.92 -13.86
N LEU A 477 22.04 5.48 -12.63
CA LEU A 477 22.57 6.13 -11.42
C LEU A 477 24.11 6.18 -11.42
N ARG A 478 24.79 5.11 -11.86
CA ARG A 478 26.25 5.13 -12.00
C ARG A 478 26.73 6.19 -13.00
N LYS A 479 26.03 6.38 -14.13
CA LYS A 479 26.35 7.44 -15.11
C LYS A 479 26.20 8.85 -14.54
N PHE A 480 25.31 9.04 -13.56
CA PHE A 480 25.18 10.30 -12.82
C PHE A 480 26.24 10.49 -11.73
N ASN A 481 27.26 9.61 -11.67
CA ASN A 481 28.36 9.67 -10.72
C ASN A 481 27.91 9.69 -9.25
N LEU A 482 26.83 8.95 -8.92
CA LEU A 482 26.43 8.80 -7.53
C LEU A 482 27.50 8.05 -6.73
N PRO A 483 27.72 8.42 -5.45
CA PRO A 483 28.58 7.67 -4.54
C PRO A 483 28.22 6.20 -4.48
N GLN A 484 29.25 5.41 -4.27
CA GLN A 484 29.17 3.96 -4.11
C GLN A 484 28.16 3.53 -3.04
N GLU A 485 28.14 4.20 -1.88
CA GLU A 485 27.22 3.89 -0.79
C GLU A 485 25.74 4.03 -1.19
N LEU A 486 25.40 5.06 -1.96
CA LEU A 486 24.02 5.26 -2.42
C LEU A 486 23.63 4.25 -3.50
N LEU A 487 24.57 3.87 -4.35
CA LEU A 487 24.36 2.79 -5.33
C LEU A 487 24.15 1.44 -4.63
N LYS A 488 24.87 1.18 -3.54
CA LYS A 488 24.69 0.01 -2.68
C LYS A 488 23.33 0.01 -1.98
N GLN A 489 22.93 1.14 -1.38
CA GLN A 489 21.59 1.29 -0.79
C GLN A 489 20.49 1.08 -1.83
N PHE A 490 20.65 1.64 -3.04
CA PHE A 490 19.72 1.42 -4.14
C PHE A 490 19.64 -0.06 -4.53
N TYR A 491 20.78 -0.73 -4.67
CA TYR A 491 20.83 -2.16 -4.94
C TYR A 491 20.07 -2.95 -3.87
N THR A 492 20.35 -2.73 -2.59
CA THR A 492 19.69 -3.45 -1.49
C THR A 492 18.18 -3.21 -1.49
N ALA A 493 17.73 -1.96 -1.65
CA ALA A 493 16.33 -1.61 -1.61
C ALA A 493 15.54 -2.08 -2.85
N ILE A 494 16.14 -2.08 -4.04
CA ILE A 494 15.43 -2.26 -5.30
C ILE A 494 15.77 -3.57 -6.00
N ILE A 495 17.01 -4.03 -6.01
CA ILE A 495 17.42 -5.24 -6.75
C ILE A 495 17.45 -6.45 -5.81
N GLU A 496 18.20 -6.35 -4.71
CA GLU A 496 18.31 -7.40 -3.70
C GLU A 496 16.94 -7.72 -3.09
N SER A 497 16.09 -6.72 -2.83
CA SER A 497 14.73 -6.95 -2.32
C SER A 497 13.91 -7.87 -3.22
N VAL A 498 14.09 -7.83 -4.54
CA VAL A 498 13.46 -8.76 -5.49
C VAL A 498 14.14 -10.11 -5.46
N LEU A 499 15.47 -10.15 -5.53
CA LEU A 499 16.25 -11.39 -5.50
C LEU A 499 16.03 -12.18 -4.22
N CYS A 500 15.70 -11.50 -3.11
CA CYS A 500 15.53 -12.11 -1.81
C CYS A 500 14.07 -12.20 -1.36
N THR A 501 13.10 -11.88 -2.23
CA THR A 501 11.67 -12.08 -1.92
C THR A 501 11.43 -13.58 -1.70
N SER A 502 10.92 -13.95 -0.52
CA SER A 502 10.67 -15.34 -0.12
C SER A 502 11.85 -16.31 -0.31
N ILE A 503 13.09 -15.81 -0.27
CA ILE A 503 14.30 -16.60 -0.54
C ILE A 503 14.46 -17.84 0.33
N THR A 504 13.90 -17.82 1.54
CA THR A 504 13.91 -18.96 2.47
C THR A 504 13.09 -20.16 2.00
N VAL A 505 12.25 -19.98 0.98
CA VAL A 505 11.34 -21.03 0.46
C VAL A 505 11.97 -21.77 -0.71
N TRP A 506 12.56 -21.04 -1.66
CA TRP A 506 12.93 -21.59 -2.98
C TRP A 506 14.44 -21.74 -3.19
N PHE A 507 15.28 -21.00 -2.48
CA PHE A 507 16.70 -20.86 -2.82
C PHE A 507 17.50 -22.15 -2.67
N SER A 508 17.29 -22.90 -1.59
CA SER A 508 17.93 -24.20 -1.36
C SER A 508 17.52 -25.27 -2.38
N SER A 509 16.38 -25.10 -3.04
CA SER A 509 15.88 -25.99 -4.08
C SER A 509 16.27 -25.52 -5.50
N ALA A 510 17.02 -24.42 -5.63
CA ALA A 510 17.48 -23.91 -6.92
C ALA A 510 18.55 -24.81 -7.54
N THR A 511 18.52 -25.01 -8.85
CA THR A 511 19.52 -25.81 -9.54
C THR A 511 20.87 -25.08 -9.61
N LYS A 512 21.96 -25.81 -9.89
CA LYS A 512 23.27 -25.18 -10.18
C LYS A 512 23.19 -24.15 -11.32
N SER A 513 22.32 -24.39 -12.31
CA SER A 513 22.10 -23.43 -13.40
C SER A 513 21.44 -22.14 -12.90
N ASP A 514 20.42 -22.26 -12.06
CA ASP A 514 19.71 -21.14 -11.46
C ASP A 514 20.62 -20.29 -10.58
N LEU A 515 21.39 -20.94 -9.71
CA LEU A 515 22.37 -20.27 -8.85
C LEU A 515 23.38 -19.47 -9.68
N ARG A 516 23.88 -20.01 -10.80
CA ARG A 516 24.75 -19.27 -11.73
C ARG A 516 24.08 -18.03 -12.31
N ARG A 517 22.81 -18.11 -12.69
CA ARG A 517 22.03 -16.98 -13.26
C ARG A 517 21.77 -15.89 -12.24
N LEU A 518 21.40 -16.27 -11.02
CA LEU A 518 21.24 -15.37 -9.89
C LEU A 518 22.56 -14.68 -9.55
N HIS A 519 23.66 -15.43 -9.46
CA HIS A 519 24.99 -14.90 -9.17
C HIS A 519 25.50 -13.94 -10.24
N ARG A 520 25.26 -14.22 -11.53
CA ARG A 520 25.57 -13.29 -12.64
C ARG A 520 24.88 -11.93 -12.47
N THR A 521 23.66 -11.93 -11.95
CA THR A 521 22.90 -10.69 -11.69
C THR A 521 23.57 -9.87 -10.58
N VAL A 522 23.95 -10.50 -9.47
CA VAL A 522 24.69 -9.85 -8.37
C VAL A 522 26.05 -9.35 -8.84
N ARG A 523 26.84 -10.17 -9.54
CA ARG A 523 28.15 -9.81 -10.09
C ARG A 523 28.08 -8.65 -11.08
N THR A 524 26.98 -8.54 -11.81
CA THR A 524 26.75 -7.38 -12.69
C THR A 524 26.52 -6.11 -11.86
N ALA A 525 25.76 -6.20 -10.77
CA ALA A 525 25.58 -5.08 -9.85
C ALA A 525 26.91 -4.66 -9.19
N GLU A 526 27.69 -5.62 -8.67
CA GLU A 526 29.03 -5.37 -8.10
C GLU A 526 29.93 -4.61 -9.08
N ARG A 527 29.97 -5.04 -10.34
CA ARG A 527 30.74 -4.35 -11.40
C ARG A 527 30.27 -2.92 -11.65
N ILE A 528 28.96 -2.66 -11.61
CA ILE A 528 28.41 -1.31 -11.81
C ILE A 528 28.73 -0.41 -10.61
N ILE A 529 28.65 -0.96 -9.39
CA ILE A 529 28.85 -0.21 -8.15
C ILE A 529 30.33 -0.01 -7.84
N GLY A 530 31.16 -0.99 -8.18
CA GLY A 530 32.60 -1.04 -7.88
C GLY A 530 32.94 -1.54 -6.47
N THR A 531 32.06 -2.30 -5.83
CA THR A 531 32.27 -2.89 -4.49
C THR A 531 31.70 -4.28 -4.43
N THR A 532 32.15 -5.07 -3.45
CA THR A 532 31.59 -6.39 -3.14
C THR A 532 30.22 -6.25 -2.50
N LEU A 533 29.31 -7.16 -2.86
CA LEU A 533 27.97 -7.23 -2.30
C LEU A 533 27.81 -8.57 -1.56
N PRO A 534 26.94 -8.63 -0.54
CA PRO A 534 26.64 -9.89 0.13
C PRO A 534 26.18 -10.95 -0.86
N THR A 535 26.66 -12.18 -0.68
CA THR A 535 26.24 -13.27 -1.56
C THR A 535 24.80 -13.66 -1.25
N LEU A 536 24.05 -14.16 -2.25
CA LEU A 536 22.69 -14.65 -1.99
C LEU A 536 22.68 -15.83 -1.02
N GLN A 537 23.78 -16.60 -0.96
CA GLN A 537 23.95 -17.67 0.02
C GLN A 537 24.01 -17.11 1.45
N GLU A 538 24.83 -16.10 1.71
CA GLU A 538 24.90 -15.43 3.02
C GLU A 538 23.54 -14.85 3.43
N LEU A 539 22.86 -14.18 2.49
CA LEU A 539 21.54 -13.58 2.72
C LEU A 539 20.47 -14.65 2.98
N TYR A 540 20.52 -15.77 2.26
CA TYR A 540 19.64 -16.92 2.47
C TYR A 540 19.84 -17.50 3.87
N LEU A 541 21.08 -17.87 4.22
CA LEU A 541 21.42 -18.46 5.52
C LEU A 541 20.99 -17.53 6.67
N SER A 542 21.35 -16.24 6.60
CA SER A 542 20.95 -15.25 7.61
C SER A 542 19.44 -15.16 7.79
N ARG A 543 18.67 -15.19 6.69
CA ARG A 543 17.19 -15.12 6.74
C ARG A 543 16.57 -16.41 7.25
N VAL A 544 17.14 -17.58 6.91
CA VAL A 544 16.70 -18.87 7.43
C VAL A 544 16.90 -18.92 8.94
N SER A 545 18.10 -18.62 9.45
CA SER A 545 18.36 -18.59 10.90
C SER A 545 17.43 -17.64 11.64
N LYS A 546 17.27 -16.40 11.13
CA LYS A 546 16.37 -15.40 11.76
C LYS A 546 14.91 -15.86 11.76
N LYS A 547 14.45 -16.51 10.68
CA LYS A 547 13.06 -16.99 10.61
C LYS A 547 12.87 -18.20 11.51
N ALA A 548 13.81 -19.14 11.54
CA ALA A 548 13.80 -20.30 12.43
C ALA A 548 13.77 -19.87 13.90
N GLY A 549 14.68 -18.97 14.32
CA GLY A 549 14.71 -18.43 15.68
C GLY A 549 13.39 -17.77 16.10
N LYS A 550 12.71 -17.05 15.19
CA LYS A 550 11.38 -16.49 15.48
C LYS A 550 10.30 -17.54 15.68
N ILE A 551 10.38 -18.67 14.96
CA ILE A 551 9.42 -19.77 15.09
C ILE A 551 9.66 -20.52 16.41
N THR A 552 10.92 -20.79 16.74
CA THR A 552 11.28 -21.50 17.98
C THR A 552 11.00 -20.66 19.23
N LEU A 553 11.10 -19.33 19.14
CA LEU A 553 10.82 -18.43 20.28
C LEU A 553 9.33 -18.13 20.50
N ASP A 554 8.45 -18.49 19.56
CA ASP A 554 7.01 -18.25 19.64
C ASP A 554 6.24 -19.59 19.72
N PRO A 555 5.88 -20.06 20.94
CA PRO A 555 5.10 -21.28 21.12
C PRO A 555 3.73 -21.25 20.42
N SER A 556 3.20 -20.05 20.12
CA SER A 556 1.93 -19.89 19.41
C SER A 556 2.07 -19.92 17.89
N HIS A 557 3.30 -19.99 17.36
CA HIS A 557 3.51 -20.09 15.92
C HIS A 557 3.06 -21.47 15.41
N PRO A 558 2.26 -21.56 14.32
CA PRO A 558 1.71 -22.85 13.83
C PRO A 558 2.76 -23.91 13.45
N ALA A 559 3.98 -23.47 13.16
CA ALA A 559 5.11 -24.32 12.82
C ALA A 559 6.09 -24.57 13.98
N HIS A 560 5.78 -24.10 15.20
CA HIS A 560 6.65 -24.27 16.37
C HIS A 560 6.90 -25.76 16.66
N SER A 561 5.87 -26.59 16.58
CA SER A 561 5.93 -28.05 16.78
C SER A 561 6.83 -28.78 15.77
N LEU A 562 7.19 -28.16 14.64
CA LEU A 562 8.14 -28.74 13.69
C LEU A 562 9.60 -28.61 14.15
N PHE A 563 9.86 -27.85 15.21
CA PHE A 563 11.18 -27.70 15.84
C PHE A 563 11.19 -28.42 17.20
N GLU A 564 11.09 -29.75 17.17
CA GLU A 564 11.14 -30.59 18.37
C GLU A 564 12.60 -30.82 18.79
N LEU A 565 12.94 -30.56 20.06
CA LEU A 565 14.26 -30.90 20.60
C LEU A 565 14.36 -32.40 20.90
N LEU A 566 15.53 -32.98 20.65
CA LEU A 566 15.88 -34.32 21.12
C LEU A 566 15.98 -34.35 22.65
N PRO A 567 15.90 -35.52 23.30
CA PRO A 567 15.97 -35.65 24.76
C PRO A 567 17.20 -34.99 25.41
N SER A 568 18.30 -34.84 24.68
CA SER A 568 19.49 -34.12 25.14
C SER A 568 19.30 -32.61 25.31
N GLY A 569 18.20 -32.04 24.77
CA GLY A 569 17.92 -30.59 24.77
C GLY A 569 18.81 -29.76 23.84
N GLN A 570 19.79 -30.37 23.17
CA GLN A 570 20.84 -29.68 22.42
C GLN A 570 20.66 -29.68 20.90
N ARG A 571 19.76 -30.49 20.34
CA ARG A 571 19.58 -30.59 18.89
C ARG A 571 18.12 -30.76 18.55
N TYR A 572 17.69 -30.16 17.46
CA TYR A 572 16.36 -30.38 16.91
C TYR A 572 16.33 -31.70 16.12
N ARG A 573 15.22 -32.42 16.23
CA ARG A 573 14.92 -33.64 15.48
C ARG A 573 14.89 -33.31 13.98
N ALA A 574 15.69 -34.01 13.19
CA ALA A 574 15.66 -33.85 11.74
C ALA A 574 14.42 -34.55 11.15
N PRO A 575 13.67 -33.90 10.25
CA PRO A 575 12.55 -34.55 9.57
C PRO A 575 13.03 -35.61 8.57
N GLU A 576 12.43 -36.80 8.60
CA GLU A 576 12.52 -37.81 7.54
C GLU A 576 11.37 -37.54 6.55
N PRO A 577 11.62 -37.19 5.26
CA PRO A 577 12.39 -37.96 4.28
C PRO A 577 13.33 -37.11 3.37
N ALA A 578 14.16 -37.79 2.55
CA ALA A 578 15.13 -37.17 1.64
C ALA A 578 14.53 -36.21 0.57
N ARG A 579 13.27 -36.44 0.15
CA ARG A 579 12.64 -35.75 -1.00
C ARG A 579 12.44 -34.25 -0.79
N HIS A 580 12.24 -33.80 0.45
CA HIS A 580 12.02 -32.38 0.79
C HIS A 580 13.18 -31.78 1.57
N ARG A 581 14.36 -32.41 1.56
CA ARG A 581 15.55 -31.98 2.31
C ARG A 581 16.00 -30.55 1.98
N ASN A 582 15.64 -30.05 0.80
CA ASN A 582 15.95 -28.69 0.35
C ASN A 582 14.82 -27.69 0.61
N SER A 583 13.78 -28.05 1.36
CA SER A 583 12.74 -27.12 1.81
C SER A 583 13.17 -26.36 3.07
N PHE A 584 12.37 -25.37 3.49
CA PHE A 584 12.71 -24.48 4.61
C PHE A 584 13.00 -25.22 5.93
N PHE A 585 12.12 -26.11 6.39
CA PHE A 585 12.24 -26.71 7.73
C PHE A 585 13.47 -27.61 7.89
N PRO A 586 13.75 -28.56 6.99
CA PRO A 586 14.96 -29.37 7.11
C PRO A 586 16.25 -28.54 7.04
N GLN A 587 16.29 -27.51 6.17
CA GLN A 587 17.43 -26.60 6.06
C GLN A 587 17.60 -25.74 7.32
N ALA A 588 16.50 -25.24 7.87
CA ALA A 588 16.51 -24.47 9.12
C ALA A 588 16.99 -25.31 10.30
N ILE A 589 16.46 -26.52 10.48
CA ILE A 589 16.85 -27.45 11.53
C ILE A 589 18.33 -27.83 11.40
N HIS A 590 18.79 -28.16 10.19
CA HIS A 590 20.20 -28.45 9.95
C HIS A 590 21.08 -27.27 10.35
N LEU A 591 20.74 -26.06 9.89
CA LEU A 591 21.50 -24.85 10.19
C LEU A 591 21.54 -24.54 11.70
N MET A 592 20.41 -24.70 12.39
CA MET A 592 20.31 -24.50 13.84
C MET A 592 21.15 -25.54 14.61
N ASN A 593 21.15 -26.80 14.18
CA ASN A 593 21.94 -27.87 14.80
C ASN A 593 23.46 -27.75 14.55
N THR A 594 23.88 -27.04 13.51
CA THR A 594 25.30 -26.79 13.20
C THR A 594 25.82 -25.46 13.75
N SER A 595 24.92 -24.58 14.19
CA SER A 595 25.28 -23.25 14.72
C SER A 595 25.33 -23.21 16.25
N GLN A 596 24.93 -24.31 16.91
CA GLN A 596 25.11 -24.58 18.34
C GLN A 596 26.35 -25.47 18.51
#